data_AF-A0A382KNM9-F1
#
_entry.id   AF-A0A382KNM9-F1
#
_cell.length_a   1.000
_cell.length_b   1.000
_cell.length_c   1.000
_cell.angle_alpha   90.00
_cell.angle_beta   90.00
_cell.angle_gamma   90.00
#
_symmetry.space_group_name_H-M   'P 1'
#
loop_
_entity.id
_entity.type
_entity.pdbx_description
1 polymer ?
#
loop_
_entity_poly.entity_id
_entity_poly.type
_entity_poly.pdbx_seq_one_letter_code
_entity_poly.pdbx_strand_id
1 'polypeptide(L)'
;MLIGIISKARIEKSLDLASKIADKISMDHDVWVSDVDDIDTYRSKFKDTQLVITLGGDGTILRVARSISSFEIPILGINLGRVGFMTEIPYSDSLKIL
;
A
#
# COMPACT_ATOMS: atom_id res chain seq x y z
N MET A 1 -14.14 -5.71 2.12
CA MET A 1 -13.70 -4.38 1.65
C MET A 1 -12.74 -4.57 0.49
N LEU A 2 -12.63 -3.62 -0.42
CA LEU A 2 -11.57 -3.66 -1.45
C LEU A 2 -10.36 -2.87 -0.97
N ILE A 3 -9.21 -3.53 -0.88
CA ILE A 3 -7.96 -2.97 -0.36
C ILE A 3 -6.89 -3.01 -1.45
N GLY A 4 -6.25 -1.86 -1.69
CA GLY A 4 -5.10 -1.76 -2.59
C GLY A 4 -3.80 -1.87 -1.82
N ILE A 5 -2.88 -2.72 -2.25
CA ILE A 5 -1.51 -2.80 -1.72
C ILE A 5 -0.56 -2.30 -2.80
N ILE A 6 0.19 -1.26 -2.50
CA ILE A 6 1.06 -0.59 -3.45
C ILE A 6 2.49 -0.64 -2.93
N SER A 7 3.37 -1.22 -3.71
CA SER A 7 4.75 -1.45 -3.33
C SER A 7 5.70 -0.98 -4.43
N LYS A 8 7.00 -0.89 -4.13
CA LYS A 8 8.02 -0.65 -5.15
C LYS A 8 8.76 -1.95 -5.41
N ALA A 9 8.52 -2.57 -6.56
CA ALA A 9 9.02 -3.88 -6.97
C ALA A 9 10.55 -3.97 -7.01
N ARG A 10 11.24 -2.83 -7.15
CA ARG A 10 12.71 -2.77 -7.08
C ARG A 10 13.28 -2.98 -5.68
N ILE A 11 12.46 -3.19 -4.66
CA ILE A 11 12.87 -3.47 -3.28
C ILE A 11 12.39 -4.87 -2.91
N GLU A 12 13.31 -5.83 -2.83
CA GLU A 12 13.00 -7.25 -2.60
C GLU A 12 12.19 -7.48 -1.31
N LYS A 13 12.57 -6.81 -0.20
CA LYS A 13 11.82 -6.84 1.06
C LYS A 13 10.39 -6.32 0.95
N SER A 14 10.13 -5.43 0.00
CA SER A 14 8.81 -4.82 -0.21
C SER A 14 7.84 -5.79 -0.87
N LEU A 15 8.34 -6.63 -1.78
CA LEU A 15 7.51 -7.61 -2.49
C LEU A 15 7.13 -8.76 -1.57
N ASP A 16 8.09 -9.30 -0.81
CA ASP A 16 7.83 -10.36 0.17
C ASP A 16 6.77 -9.93 1.19
N LEU A 17 6.86 -8.70 1.70
CA LEU A 17 5.84 -8.18 2.60
C LEU A 17 4.50 -7.93 1.90
N ALA A 18 4.50 -7.39 0.68
CA ALA A 18 3.27 -7.17 -0.07
C ALA A 18 2.49 -8.48 -0.19
N SER A 19 3.18 -9.57 -0.55
CA SER A 19 2.58 -10.90 -0.63
C SER A 19 2.08 -11.38 0.72
N LYS A 20 2.88 -11.28 1.79
CA LYS A 20 2.45 -11.69 3.14
C LYS A 20 1.24 -10.93 3.65
N ILE A 21 1.18 -9.63 3.42
CA ILE A 21 0.03 -8.80 3.79
C ILE A 21 -1.17 -9.17 2.92
N ALA A 22 -0.98 -9.34 1.61
CA ALA A 22 -2.04 -9.74 0.70
C ALA A 22 -2.64 -11.09 1.13
N ASP A 23 -1.81 -12.09 1.41
CA ASP A 23 -2.26 -13.42 1.84
C ASP A 23 -3.06 -13.35 3.15
N LYS A 24 -2.61 -12.55 4.12
CA LYS A 24 -3.29 -12.39 5.41
C LYS A 24 -4.64 -11.67 5.25
N ILE A 25 -4.67 -10.58 4.48
CA ILE A 25 -5.87 -9.74 4.29
C ILE A 25 -6.89 -10.41 3.36
N SER A 26 -6.44 -11.22 2.40
CA SER A 26 -7.32 -11.90 1.44
C SER A 26 -8.25 -12.92 2.08
N MET A 27 -8.06 -13.25 3.36
CA MET A 27 -8.97 -14.12 4.11
C MET A 27 -10.35 -13.48 4.32
N ASP A 28 -10.40 -12.16 4.51
CA ASP A 28 -11.63 -11.43 4.88
C ASP A 28 -11.99 -10.30 3.89
N HIS A 29 -11.07 -9.92 3.01
CA HIS A 29 -11.20 -8.75 2.14
C HIS A 29 -10.70 -9.03 0.71
N ASP A 30 -11.25 -8.31 -0.26
CA ASP A 30 -10.75 -8.35 -1.64
C ASP A 30 -9.48 -7.49 -1.74
N VAL A 31 -8.43 -8.03 -2.35
CA VAL A 31 -7.12 -7.37 -2.44
C VAL A 31 -6.70 -7.21 -3.90
N TRP A 32 -6.12 -6.06 -4.21
CA TRP A 32 -5.34 -5.88 -5.43
C TRP A 32 -3.95 -5.36 -5.10
N VAL A 33 -2.94 -5.83 -5.83
CA VAL A 33 -1.55 -5.46 -5.63
C VAL A 33 -1.04 -4.77 -6.89
N SER A 34 -0.25 -3.70 -6.74
CA SER A 34 0.34 -2.96 -7.85
C SER A 34 1.73 -2.41 -7.49
N ASP A 35 2.55 -2.18 -8.51
CA ASP A 35 3.74 -1.35 -8.37
C ASP A 35 3.36 0.13 -8.37
N VAL A 36 4.09 0.96 -7.63
CA VAL A 36 3.88 2.41 -7.60
C VAL A 36 3.98 3.08 -8.97
N ASP A 37 4.77 2.52 -9.89
CA ASP A 37 4.92 3.02 -11.26
C ASP A 37 3.71 2.63 -12.15
N ASP A 38 2.95 1.60 -11.78
CA ASP A 38 1.83 1.05 -12.55
C ASP A 38 0.44 1.33 -11.94
N ILE A 39 0.39 2.10 -10.85
CA ILE A 39 -0.82 2.37 -10.06
C ILE A 39 -2.02 2.83 -10.91
N ASP A 40 -1.80 3.68 -11.92
CA ASP A 40 -2.87 4.25 -12.73
C ASP A 40 -3.54 3.21 -13.64
N THR A 41 -2.93 2.05 -13.84
CA THR A 41 -3.56 0.89 -14.51
C THR A 41 -4.77 0.38 -13.73
N TYR A 42 -4.80 0.61 -12.41
CA TYR A 42 -5.86 0.17 -11.50
C TYR A 42 -6.91 1.26 -11.24
N ARG A 43 -6.89 2.36 -12.00
CA ARG A 43 -7.79 3.52 -11.78
C ARG A 43 -9.27 3.16 -11.74
N SER A 44 -9.69 2.14 -12.49
CA SER A 44 -11.07 1.63 -12.46
C SER A 44 -11.49 1.07 -11.10
N LYS A 45 -10.54 0.59 -10.28
CA LYS A 45 -10.78 0.06 -8.94
C LYS A 45 -10.83 1.11 -7.84
N PHE A 46 -10.35 2.33 -8.09
CA PHE A 46 -10.20 3.34 -7.04
C PHE A 46 -11.54 3.72 -6.41
N LYS A 47 -12.61 3.79 -7.21
CA LYS A 47 -13.95 4.15 -6.73
C LYS A 47 -14.45 3.20 -5.64
N ASP A 48 -14.12 1.92 -5.74
CA ASP A 48 -14.57 0.89 -4.81
C ASP A 48 -13.52 0.58 -3.73
N THR A 49 -12.31 1.13 -3.86
CA THR A 49 -11.22 0.90 -2.91
C THR A 49 -11.43 1.72 -1.64
N GLN A 50 -11.42 1.05 -0.49
CA GLN A 50 -11.73 1.66 0.81
C GLN A 50 -10.48 1.96 1.64
N LEU A 51 -9.34 1.39 1.27
CA LEU A 51 -8.04 1.62 1.90
C LEU A 51 -6.93 1.31 0.90
N VAL A 52 -5.89 2.14 0.90
CA VAL A 52 -4.63 1.83 0.22
C VAL A 52 -3.52 1.67 1.24
N ILE A 53 -2.85 0.53 1.23
CA ILE A 53 -1.65 0.24 2.02
C ILE A 53 -0.45 0.48 1.11
N THR A 54 0.49 1.29 1.56
CA THR A 54 1.73 1.59 0.82
C THR A 54 2.93 0.99 1.53
N LEU A 55 3.80 0.36 0.76
CA LEU A 55 5.06 -0.22 1.23
C LEU A 55 6.20 0.59 0.65
N GLY A 56 6.79 1.47 1.47
CA GLY A 56 7.80 2.40 1.02
C GLY A 56 7.98 3.60 1.96
N GLY A 57 8.59 4.66 1.45
CA GLY A 57 8.76 5.92 2.18
C GLY A 57 7.78 7.00 1.74
N ASP A 58 8.04 8.23 2.18
CA ASP A 58 7.21 9.41 1.89
C ASP A 58 7.02 9.63 0.38
N GLY A 59 8.04 9.37 -0.44
CA GLY A 59 7.94 9.46 -1.90
C GLY A 59 6.93 8.48 -2.52
N THR A 60 6.76 7.30 -1.93
CA THR A 60 5.73 6.33 -2.34
C THR A 60 4.35 6.85 -1.94
N ILE A 61 4.18 7.28 -0.69
CA ILE A 61 2.91 7.84 -0.19
C ILE A 61 2.46 9.02 -1.05
N LEU A 62 3.34 9.99 -1.30
CA LEU A 62 3.01 11.17 -2.10
C LEU A 62 2.62 10.81 -3.54
N ARG A 63 3.22 9.78 -4.12
CA ARG A 63 2.88 9.35 -5.48
C ARG A 63 1.51 8.68 -5.52
N VAL A 64 1.23 7.81 -4.56
CA VAL A 64 -0.07 7.17 -4.37
C VAL A 64 -1.16 8.23 -4.10
N ALA A 65 -0.91 9.14 -3.16
CA ALA A 65 -1.83 10.22 -2.81
C ALA A 65 -2.19 11.09 -4.01
N ARG A 66 -1.24 11.38 -4.91
CA ARG A 66 -1.53 12.09 -6.16
C ARG A 66 -2.47 11.30 -7.07
N SER A 67 -2.18 10.03 -7.33
CA SER A 67 -2.99 9.18 -8.22
C SER A 67 -4.42 8.98 -7.72
N ILE A 68 -4.59 8.85 -6.41
CA ILE A 68 -5.90 8.62 -5.79
C ILE A 68 -6.58 9.90 -5.27
N SER A 69 -5.97 11.08 -5.45
CA SER A 69 -6.43 12.35 -4.84
C SER A 69 -7.90 12.72 -5.09
N SER A 70 -8.51 12.24 -6.18
CA SER A 70 -9.93 12.47 -6.50
C SER A 70 -10.89 11.49 -5.80
N PHE A 71 -10.34 10.54 -5.04
CA PHE A 71 -11.06 9.50 -4.34
C PHE A 71 -10.66 9.64 -2.87
N GLU A 72 -11.63 9.79 -1.96
CA GLU A 72 -11.40 10.01 -0.52
C GLU A 72 -10.92 8.73 0.19
N ILE A 73 -9.89 8.08 -0.38
CA ILE A 73 -9.38 6.80 0.05
C ILE A 73 -8.28 7.04 1.10
N PRO A 74 -8.41 6.51 2.32
CA PRO A 74 -7.36 6.60 3.32
C PRO A 74 -6.11 5.83 2.88
N ILE A 75 -4.93 6.33 3.27
CA ILE A 75 -3.63 5.72 2.98
C ILE A 75 -2.99 5.28 4.30
N LEU A 76 -2.62 4.00 4.37
CA LEU A 76 -1.79 3.46 5.44
C LEU A 76 -0.34 3.30 4.94
N GLY A 77 0.60 4.01 5.56
CA GLY A 77 2.02 3.95 5.20
C GLY A 77 2.82 2.97 6.06
N ILE A 78 3.43 1.95 5.45
CA ILE A 78 4.38 1.05 6.10
C ILE A 78 5.80 1.38 5.65
N ASN A 79 6.64 1.78 6.59
CA ASN A 79 8.05 2.10 6.33
C ASN A 79 8.91 0.83 6.30
N LEU A 80 9.64 0.64 5.21
CA LEU A 80 10.59 -0.46 5.02
C LEU A 80 12.06 -0.08 5.26
N GLY A 81 12.35 1.17 5.63
CA GLY A 81 13.70 1.75 5.70
C GLY A 81 13.92 2.67 6.91
N ARG A 82 14.60 3.80 6.69
CA ARG A 82 14.80 4.84 7.73
C ARG A 82 13.49 5.58 7.99
N VAL A 83 13.26 5.98 9.24
CA VAL A 83 12.08 6.75 9.67
C VAL A 83 11.93 7.99 8.77
N GLY A 84 10.85 8.01 7.99
CA GLY A 84 10.37 9.17 7.23
C GLY A 84 9.34 9.93 8.05
N PHE A 85 8.84 11.06 7.54
CA PHE A 85 7.88 11.87 8.29
C PHE A 85 6.44 11.36 8.20
N MET A 86 6.07 10.68 7.10
CA MET A 86 4.67 10.34 6.79
C MET A 86 4.33 8.84 6.92
N THR A 87 5.32 8.01 7.24
CA THR A 87 5.11 6.57 7.35
C THR A 87 4.95 6.18 8.82
N GLU A 88 3.74 5.76 9.19
CA GLU A 88 3.33 5.61 10.59
C GLU A 88 3.68 4.24 11.20
N ILE A 89 3.83 3.18 10.39
CA ILE A 89 4.05 1.82 10.92
C ILE A 89 5.40 1.23 10.43
N PRO A 90 6.32 0.87 11.34
CA PRO A 90 7.51 0.11 10.99
C PRO A 90 7.17 -1.30 10.48
N TYR A 91 7.96 -1.80 9.53
CA TYR A 91 7.90 -3.19 9.05
C TYR A 91 7.74 -4.25 10.16
N SER A 92 8.46 -4.08 11.27
CA SER A 92 8.48 -5.03 12.39
C SER A 92 7.12 -5.24 13.06
N ASP A 93 6.24 -4.25 12.98
CA ASP A 93 4.97 -4.23 13.70
C ASP A 93 3.75 -4.29 12.78
N SER A 94 3.92 -4.13 11.46
CA SER A 94 2.80 -4.08 10.52
C SER A 94 1.94 -5.33 10.51
N LEU A 95 2.54 -6.53 10.62
CA LEU A 95 1.81 -7.81 10.64
C LEU A 95 1.01 -8.06 11.93
N LYS A 96 1.23 -7.27 12.99
CA LYS A 96 0.49 -7.40 14.25
C LYS A 96 -0.79 -6.57 14.26
N ILE A 97 -0.84 -5.51 13.45
CA ILE A 97 -1.88 -4.47 13.46
C ILE A 97 -2.88 -4.69 12.32
N LEU A 98 -2.42 -5.30 11.23
CA LEU A 98 -3.23 -5.85 10.14
C LEU A 98 -3.63 -7.29 10.46
#